data_AF-A0A499UQF2-F1
#
_entry.id   AF-A0A499UQF2-F1
#
_cell.length_a   1.000
_cell.length_b   1.000
_cell.length_c   1.000
_cell.angle_alpha   90.00
_cell.angle_beta   90.00
_cell.angle_gamma   90.00
#
_symmetry.space_group_name_H-M   'P 1'
#
loop_
_entity.id
_entity.type
_entity.pdbx_description
1 polymer ?
#
loop_
_entity_poly.entity_id
_entity_poly.type
_entity_poly.pdbx_seq_one_letter_code
_entity_poly.pdbx_strand_id
1 'polypeptide(L)'
;MRGGGHSVAGMSLVDGGLVIDLRRMDGVTVDPGARTATVGGGAIMSGLDRATQPPSQHVLFPQGAAVAEGPFDYPLPWRGAAWIVHPFGLWDDPADDARVRQWAHDTRADVRPWSRGAVYLNFIGREGRDRVIEGFGAENYHRLAGVKALYDPDNVFRLNHNIEPRIEPRPAGR
;
A
#
# COMPACT_ATOMS: atom_id res chain seq x y z
N MET A 1 25.66 -1.93 -30.71
CA MET A 1 24.96 -3.09 -30.09
C MET A 1 23.47 -2.77 -29.97
N ARG A 2 22.60 -3.76 -30.09
CA ARG A 2 21.15 -3.63 -29.88
C ARG A 2 20.74 -4.50 -28.70
N GLY A 3 20.32 -3.87 -27.61
CA GLY A 3 19.87 -4.55 -26.39
C GLY A 3 19.22 -3.58 -25.39
N GLY A 4 18.13 -3.99 -24.77
CA GLY A 4 17.52 -3.33 -23.60
C GLY A 4 16.96 -1.91 -23.75
N GLY A 5 16.88 -1.34 -24.97
CA GLY A 5 16.19 -0.06 -25.19
C GLY A 5 16.87 1.19 -24.62
N HIS A 6 18.16 1.13 -24.28
CA HIS A 6 18.95 2.20 -23.65
C HIS A 6 19.20 3.46 -24.51
N SER A 7 18.60 3.52 -25.71
CA SER A 7 18.57 4.68 -26.59
C SER A 7 17.14 4.89 -27.06
N VAL A 8 16.36 5.60 -26.26
CA VAL A 8 14.94 5.88 -26.53
C VAL A 8 14.75 6.61 -27.88
N ALA A 9 15.74 7.41 -28.28
CA ALA A 9 15.74 8.16 -29.54
C ALA A 9 16.31 7.40 -30.75
N GLY A 10 16.78 6.15 -30.60
CA GLY A 10 17.30 5.35 -31.72
C GLY A 10 18.64 5.81 -32.32
N MET A 11 19.32 6.77 -31.68
CA MET A 11 20.52 7.44 -32.20
C MET A 11 21.83 6.63 -32.05
N SER A 12 21.73 5.32 -31.80
CA SER A 12 22.89 4.47 -31.47
C SER A 12 23.38 3.62 -32.65
N LEU A 13 23.03 4.02 -33.87
CA LEU A 13 23.46 3.38 -35.12
C LEU A 13 24.31 4.36 -35.94
N VAL A 14 25.26 3.80 -36.69
CA VAL A 14 26.10 4.52 -37.65
C VAL A 14 26.02 3.80 -38.99
N ASP A 15 26.14 4.55 -40.08
CA ASP A 15 26.13 4.00 -41.43
C ASP A 15 27.32 3.06 -41.65
N GLY A 16 27.07 1.89 -42.23
CA GLY A 16 28.09 0.87 -42.49
C GLY A 16 28.59 0.11 -41.24
N GLY A 17 28.03 0.37 -40.05
CA GLY A 17 28.41 -0.28 -38.81
C GLY A 17 27.87 -1.71 -38.66
N LEU A 18 28.61 -2.57 -37.94
CA LEU A 18 28.15 -3.89 -37.52
C LEU A 18 27.24 -3.78 -36.28
N VAL A 19 26.06 -4.41 -36.34
CA VAL A 19 25.12 -4.49 -35.20
C VAL A 19 25.17 -5.88 -34.56
N ILE A 20 25.66 -5.94 -33.33
CA ILE A 20 25.50 -7.11 -32.45
C ILE A 20 24.11 -7.05 -31.80
N ASP A 21 23.28 -8.06 -32.05
CA ASP A 21 21.93 -8.18 -31.52
C ASP A 21 21.90 -9.08 -30.27
N LEU A 22 21.66 -8.48 -29.11
CA LEU A 22 21.63 -9.17 -27.83
C LEU A 22 20.22 -9.57 -27.40
N ARG A 23 19.17 -9.36 -28.21
CA ARG A 23 17.77 -9.57 -27.81
C ARG A 23 17.47 -10.98 -27.29
N ARG A 24 18.27 -11.99 -27.64
CA ARG A 24 18.14 -13.37 -27.14
C ARG A 24 18.78 -13.61 -25.77
N MET A 25 19.53 -12.64 -25.25
CA MET A 25 20.12 -12.65 -23.91
C MET A 25 19.25 -11.78 -22.98
N ASP A 26 17.96 -12.07 -22.91
CA ASP A 26 16.95 -11.29 -22.17
C ASP A 26 16.57 -11.86 -20.80
N GLY A 27 17.23 -12.95 -20.39
CA GLY A 27 17.01 -13.59 -19.09
C GLY A 27 17.35 -12.67 -17.90
N VAL A 28 16.52 -12.75 -16.87
CA VAL A 28 16.72 -12.11 -15.57
C VAL A 28 16.57 -13.15 -14.46
N THR A 29 17.57 -13.24 -13.60
CA THR A 29 17.54 -14.09 -12.40
C THR A 29 17.80 -13.24 -11.17
N VAL A 30 16.97 -13.37 -10.14
CA VAL A 30 17.07 -12.60 -8.90
C VAL A 30 17.51 -13.52 -7.77
N ASP A 31 18.49 -13.05 -6.98
CA ASP A 31 18.85 -13.62 -5.69
C ASP A 31 18.38 -12.67 -4.58
N PRO A 32 17.23 -12.96 -3.93
CA PRO A 32 16.71 -12.11 -2.87
C PRO A 32 17.61 -12.07 -1.63
N GLY A 33 18.35 -13.16 -1.34
CA GLY A 33 19.21 -13.26 -0.17
C GLY A 33 20.47 -12.40 -0.33
N ALA A 34 21.08 -12.43 -1.51
CA ALA A 34 22.21 -11.55 -1.84
C ALA A 34 21.78 -10.13 -2.23
N ARG A 35 20.48 -9.88 -2.46
CA ARG A 35 19.92 -8.63 -3.00
C ARG A 35 20.56 -8.23 -4.34
N THR A 36 20.78 -9.22 -5.21
CA THR A 36 21.36 -8.99 -6.55
C THR A 36 20.48 -9.59 -7.65
N ALA A 37 20.64 -9.09 -8.87
CA ALA A 37 20.02 -9.64 -10.06
C ALA A 37 21.07 -9.82 -11.16
N THR A 38 21.06 -10.97 -11.83
CA THR A 38 21.80 -11.20 -13.06
C THR A 38 20.88 -10.88 -14.23
N VAL A 39 21.26 -9.88 -15.03
CA VAL A 39 20.46 -9.34 -16.13
C VAL A 39 21.22 -9.50 -17.44
N GLY A 40 20.64 -10.23 -18.40
CA GLY A 40 21.24 -10.38 -19.72
C GLY A 40 21.24 -9.07 -20.51
N GLY A 41 22.23 -8.86 -21.37
CA GLY A 41 22.40 -7.60 -22.13
C GLY A 41 21.28 -7.27 -23.12
N GLY A 42 20.38 -8.22 -23.39
CA GLY A 42 19.16 -8.03 -24.18
C GLY A 42 17.93 -7.65 -23.37
N ALA A 43 17.95 -7.81 -22.05
CA ALA A 43 16.78 -7.63 -21.18
C ALA A 43 16.28 -6.18 -21.21
N ILE A 44 14.96 -6.02 -21.18
CA ILE A 44 14.30 -4.72 -21.09
C ILE A 44 13.84 -4.46 -19.66
N MET A 45 13.60 -3.19 -19.32
CA MET A 45 13.18 -2.78 -17.97
C MET A 45 11.99 -3.59 -17.46
N SER A 46 10.97 -3.81 -18.30
CA SER A 46 9.78 -4.57 -17.89
C SER A 46 10.06 -6.04 -17.56
N GLY A 47 11.13 -6.63 -18.13
CA GLY A 47 11.58 -7.97 -17.77
C GLY A 47 12.24 -8.00 -16.39
N LEU A 48 13.03 -6.97 -16.07
CA LEU A 48 13.63 -6.79 -14.75
C LEU A 48 12.56 -6.48 -13.68
N ASP A 49 11.63 -5.59 -13.98
CA ASP A 49 10.53 -5.23 -13.09
C ASP A 49 9.70 -6.48 -12.72
N ARG A 50 9.32 -7.29 -13.72
CA ARG A 50 8.56 -8.53 -13.50
C ARG A 50 9.34 -9.54 -12.65
N ALA A 51 10.65 -9.59 -12.80
CA ALA A 51 11.49 -10.52 -12.03
C ALA A 51 11.70 -10.05 -10.58
N THR A 52 11.61 -8.75 -10.31
CA THR A 52 11.96 -8.16 -9.01
C THR A 52 10.76 -7.70 -8.20
N GLN A 53 9.61 -7.47 -8.83
CA GLN A 53 8.40 -6.97 -8.19
C GLN A 53 7.15 -7.73 -8.65
N PRO A 54 6.15 -7.91 -7.76
CA PRO A 54 4.85 -8.37 -8.21
C PRO A 54 4.17 -7.30 -9.07
N PRO A 55 3.20 -7.70 -9.93
CA PRO A 55 2.25 -6.74 -10.49
C PRO A 55 1.60 -5.94 -9.36
N SER A 56 1.45 -4.63 -9.56
CA SER A 56 0.91 -3.75 -8.54
C SER A 56 0.10 -2.61 -9.13
N GLN A 57 -0.80 -2.05 -8.32
CA GLN A 57 -1.52 -0.83 -8.62
C GLN A 57 -1.36 0.14 -7.45
N HIS A 58 -0.94 1.37 -7.73
CA HIS A 58 -0.80 2.40 -6.71
C HIS A 58 -1.93 3.41 -6.86
N VAL A 59 -2.80 3.50 -5.85
CA VAL A 59 -3.85 4.51 -5.80
C VAL A 59 -3.34 5.73 -5.06
N LEU A 60 -3.35 6.86 -5.77
CA LEU A 60 -3.03 8.17 -5.23
C LEU A 60 -4.18 9.11 -5.55
N PHE A 61 -4.77 9.73 -4.54
CA PHE A 61 -5.71 10.83 -4.78
C PHE A 61 -5.48 11.97 -3.80
N PRO A 62 -5.67 13.22 -4.28
CA PRO A 62 -5.50 14.38 -3.45
C PRO A 62 -6.54 14.40 -2.32
N GLN A 63 -6.10 14.88 -1.18
CA GLN A 63 -6.88 15.20 0.01
C GLN A 63 -6.57 16.64 0.44
N GLY A 64 -7.14 17.08 1.56
CA GLY A 64 -6.98 18.46 2.04
C GLY A 64 -8.04 19.41 1.49
N ALA A 65 -7.69 20.69 1.33
CA ALA A 65 -8.65 21.76 1.00
C ALA A 65 -9.89 21.71 1.91
N ALA A 66 -11.10 21.67 1.36
CA ALA A 66 -12.35 21.57 2.11
C ALA A 66 -12.39 20.35 3.06
N VAL A 67 -11.67 19.27 2.77
CA VAL A 67 -11.54 18.15 3.72
C VAL A 67 -10.76 18.57 4.96
N ALA A 68 -9.73 19.41 4.85
CA ALA A 68 -8.94 19.87 5.99
C ALA A 68 -9.59 21.00 6.82
N GLU A 69 -10.61 21.68 6.28
CA GLU A 69 -11.26 22.84 6.92
C GLU A 69 -12.27 22.47 8.03
N GLY A 70 -12.71 21.22 8.10
CA GLY A 70 -13.70 20.76 9.07
C GLY A 70 -13.13 20.55 10.49
N PRO A 71 -13.99 20.56 11.53
CA PRO A 71 -13.59 20.21 12.90
C PRO A 71 -12.84 18.87 13.01
N PHE A 72 -11.81 18.83 13.85
CA PHE A 72 -11.04 17.62 14.13
C PHE A 72 -11.73 16.66 15.12
N ASP A 73 -12.85 17.08 15.71
CA ASP A 73 -13.67 16.26 16.63
C ASP A 73 -14.66 15.34 15.89
N TYR A 74 -14.65 15.36 14.55
CA TYR A 74 -15.33 14.36 13.75
C TYR A 74 -14.69 12.96 13.92
N PRO A 75 -15.46 11.88 13.66
CA PRO A 75 -14.96 10.50 13.79
C PRO A 75 -13.74 10.16 12.93
N LEU A 76 -13.44 10.95 11.91
CA LEU A 76 -12.26 10.82 11.06
C LEU A 76 -11.26 11.94 11.40
N PRO A 77 -10.26 11.68 12.26
CA PRO A 77 -9.35 12.72 12.72
C PRO A 77 -8.27 13.08 11.68
N TRP A 78 -8.00 12.20 10.72
CA TRP A 78 -6.85 12.30 9.82
C TRP A 78 -7.08 13.19 8.58
N ARG A 79 -7.53 14.44 8.80
CA ARG A 79 -7.99 15.34 7.71
C ARG A 79 -6.91 16.27 7.15
N GLY A 80 -5.74 16.34 7.81
CA GLY A 80 -4.62 17.20 7.42
C GLY A 80 -3.63 16.59 6.41
N ALA A 81 -3.89 15.37 5.92
CA ALA A 81 -3.05 14.76 4.88
C ALA A 81 -3.41 15.32 3.50
N ALA A 82 -2.40 15.72 2.73
CA ALA A 82 -2.60 16.23 1.36
C ALA A 82 -2.86 15.12 0.32
N TRP A 83 -2.50 13.88 0.66
CA TRP A 83 -2.63 12.73 -0.23
C TRP A 83 -3.00 11.49 0.57
N ILE A 84 -3.82 10.63 -0.04
CA ILE A 84 -3.92 9.22 0.33
C ILE A 84 -3.12 8.43 -0.70
N VAL A 85 -2.30 7.50 -0.20
CA VAL A 85 -1.49 6.58 -1.01
C VAL A 85 -1.75 5.16 -0.54
N HIS A 86 -2.10 4.26 -1.45
CA HIS A 86 -2.31 2.85 -1.14
C HIS A 86 -1.72 1.95 -2.24
N PRO A 87 -0.75 1.07 -1.93
CA PRO A 87 -0.27 0.06 -2.85
C PRO A 87 -1.15 -1.20 -2.80
N PHE A 88 -1.67 -1.62 -3.95
CA PHE A 88 -2.25 -2.94 -4.16
C PHE A 88 -1.20 -3.85 -4.77
N GLY A 89 -0.88 -4.94 -4.09
CA GLY A 89 -0.21 -6.08 -4.73
C GLY A 89 -1.24 -6.93 -5.46
N LEU A 90 -0.91 -7.36 -6.67
CA LEU A 90 -1.82 -8.11 -7.56
C LEU A 90 -1.16 -9.43 -7.97
N TRP A 91 -1.91 -10.53 -7.88
CA TRP A 91 -1.47 -11.85 -8.27
C TRP A 91 -2.66 -12.76 -8.58
N ASP A 92 -2.44 -13.76 -9.43
CA ASP A 92 -3.46 -14.74 -9.82
C ASP A 92 -3.26 -16.09 -9.11
N ASP A 93 -2.00 -16.50 -8.91
CA ASP A 93 -1.64 -17.80 -8.32
C ASP A 93 -1.56 -17.71 -6.78
N PRO A 94 -2.39 -18.45 -6.02
CA PRO A 94 -2.32 -18.47 -4.55
C PRO A 94 -0.94 -18.83 -3.97
N ALA A 95 -0.06 -19.48 -4.73
CA ALA A 95 1.33 -19.73 -4.32
C ALA A 95 2.12 -18.43 -4.06
N ASP A 96 1.67 -17.31 -4.64
CA ASP A 96 2.29 -15.99 -4.48
C ASP A 96 1.78 -15.19 -3.28
N ASP A 97 0.75 -15.68 -2.55
CA ASP A 97 0.10 -14.97 -1.44
C ASP A 97 1.10 -14.37 -0.45
N ALA A 98 2.04 -15.19 0.05
CA ALA A 98 3.01 -14.76 1.05
C ALA A 98 3.97 -13.70 0.49
N ARG A 99 4.45 -13.91 -0.73
CA ARG A 99 5.40 -13.02 -1.40
C ARG A 99 4.81 -11.64 -1.65
N VAL A 100 3.58 -11.58 -2.17
CA VAL A 100 2.96 -10.30 -2.53
C VAL A 100 2.45 -9.54 -1.31
N ARG A 101 1.94 -10.24 -0.29
CA ARG A 101 1.62 -9.61 1.01
C ARG A 101 2.86 -9.02 1.66
N GLN A 102 3.97 -9.76 1.67
CA GLN A 102 5.23 -9.26 2.21
C GLN A 102 5.71 -8.01 1.45
N TRP A 103 5.67 -8.03 0.12
CA TRP A 103 5.99 -6.86 -0.70
C TRP A 103 5.14 -5.62 -0.33
N ALA A 104 3.83 -5.80 -0.08
CA ALA A 104 2.96 -4.70 0.33
C ALA A 104 3.33 -4.15 1.72
N HIS A 105 3.69 -5.02 2.65
CA HIS A 105 4.19 -4.63 3.97
C HIS A 105 5.52 -3.87 3.88
N ASP A 106 6.46 -4.37 3.09
CA ASP A 106 7.77 -3.76 2.88
C ASP A 106 7.63 -2.38 2.21
N THR A 107 6.81 -2.29 1.15
CA THR A 107 6.51 -1.03 0.47
C THR A 107 5.93 0.00 1.44
N ARG A 108 5.00 -0.41 2.31
CA ARG A 108 4.43 0.46 3.35
C ARG A 108 5.48 0.88 4.39
N ALA A 109 6.40 -0.01 4.75
CA ALA A 109 7.48 0.29 5.68
C ALA A 109 8.47 1.29 5.09
N ASP A 110 8.86 1.09 3.82
CA ASP A 110 9.79 1.96 3.10
C ASP A 110 9.25 3.38 2.98
N VAL A 111 7.96 3.56 2.70
CA VAL A 111 7.37 4.91 2.56
C VAL A 111 7.00 5.57 3.90
N ARG A 112 7.11 4.85 5.01
CA ARG A 112 6.72 5.33 6.35
C ARG A 112 7.36 6.68 6.74
N PRO A 113 8.64 6.98 6.44
CA PRO A 113 9.27 8.26 6.80
C PRO A 113 8.58 9.50 6.20
N TRP A 114 7.86 9.34 5.08
CA TRP A 114 7.11 10.43 4.43
C TRP A 114 5.62 10.41 4.76
N SER A 115 5.16 9.41 5.52
CA SER A 115 3.77 9.27 5.92
C SER A 115 3.47 10.08 7.18
N ARG A 116 2.25 10.62 7.26
CA ARG A 116 1.71 11.22 8.50
C ARG A 116 1.27 10.17 9.52
N GLY A 117 1.41 8.87 9.21
CA GLY A 117 0.96 7.77 10.08
C GLY A 117 -0.56 7.55 10.10
N ALA A 118 -1.32 8.40 9.40
CA ALA A 118 -2.77 8.32 9.26
C ALA A 118 -3.21 7.00 8.60
N VAL A 119 -4.36 6.49 9.03
CA VAL A 119 -4.96 5.27 8.51
C VAL A 119 -6.30 5.59 7.87
N TYR A 120 -6.42 5.28 6.58
CA TYR A 120 -7.67 5.45 5.84
C TYR A 120 -8.47 4.15 5.89
N LEU A 121 -9.57 4.15 6.66
CA LEU A 121 -10.35 2.96 6.97
C LEU A 121 -10.83 2.22 5.72
N ASN A 122 -11.24 2.90 4.64
CA ASN A 122 -11.72 2.24 3.44
C ASN A 122 -10.68 1.36 2.71
N PHE A 123 -9.39 1.43 3.09
CA PHE A 123 -8.32 0.61 2.52
C PHE A 123 -7.63 -0.30 3.53
N ILE A 124 -8.21 -0.54 4.72
CA ILE A 124 -7.70 -1.57 5.62
C ILE A 124 -8.46 -2.87 5.43
N GLY A 125 -7.75 -4.00 5.51
CA GLY A 125 -8.33 -5.32 5.43
C GLY A 125 -8.70 -5.88 6.81
N ARG A 126 -8.48 -7.19 6.98
CA ARG A 126 -8.58 -7.87 8.28
C ARG A 126 -7.27 -7.75 9.07
N GLU A 127 -6.92 -6.52 9.43
CA GLU A 127 -5.67 -6.18 10.13
C GLU A 127 -5.80 -6.18 11.66
N GLY A 128 -6.99 -6.51 12.18
CA GLY A 128 -7.26 -6.56 13.61
C GLY A 128 -7.71 -5.24 14.22
N ARG A 129 -8.04 -5.30 15.52
CA ARG A 129 -8.66 -4.18 16.26
C ARG A 129 -7.75 -2.97 16.36
N ASP A 130 -6.46 -3.17 16.59
CA ASP A 130 -5.51 -2.07 16.76
C ASP A 130 -5.46 -1.18 15.53
N ARG A 131 -5.53 -1.78 14.33
CA ARG A 131 -5.59 -1.03 13.07
C ARG A 131 -6.86 -0.20 12.93
N VAL A 132 -7.99 -0.72 13.40
CA VAL A 132 -9.26 0.02 13.43
C VAL A 132 -9.17 1.19 14.40
N ILE A 133 -8.57 0.99 15.57
CA ILE A 133 -8.32 2.06 16.56
C ILE A 133 -7.40 3.12 15.97
N GLU A 134 -6.33 2.74 15.27
CA GLU A 134 -5.47 3.69 14.54
C GLU A 134 -6.24 4.48 13.46
N GLY A 135 -7.21 3.84 12.79
CA GLY A 135 -8.11 4.48 11.82
C GLY A 135 -8.98 5.59 12.41
N PHE A 136 -9.60 5.34 13.56
CA PHE A 136 -10.47 6.31 14.21
C PHE A 136 -9.70 7.28 15.13
N GLY A 137 -8.53 6.89 15.63
CA GLY A 137 -7.91 7.48 16.81
C GLY A 137 -8.58 6.97 18.10
N ALA A 138 -7.80 6.79 19.17
CA ALA A 138 -8.27 6.18 20.41
C ALA A 138 -9.49 6.90 21.02
N GLU A 139 -9.47 8.23 21.07
CA GLU A 139 -10.56 9.04 21.63
C GLU A 139 -11.88 8.86 20.86
N ASN A 140 -11.83 8.97 19.54
CA ASN A 140 -13.00 8.78 18.69
C ASN A 140 -13.50 7.34 18.73
N TYR A 141 -12.60 6.35 18.74
CA TYR A 141 -12.97 4.95 18.92
C TYR A 141 -13.78 4.76 20.22
N HIS A 142 -13.33 5.35 21.33
CA HIS A 142 -14.06 5.31 22.60
C HIS A 142 -15.45 5.97 22.52
N ARG A 143 -15.55 7.15 21.88
CA ARG A 143 -16.84 7.85 21.69
C ARG A 143 -17.81 6.99 20.86
N LEU A 144 -17.33 6.42 19.76
CA LEU A 144 -18.13 5.54 18.90
C LEU A 144 -18.52 4.23 19.59
N ALA A 145 -17.66 3.67 20.43
CA ALA A 145 -17.99 2.50 21.25
C ALA A 145 -19.14 2.79 22.22
N GLY A 146 -19.22 4.00 22.77
CA GLY A 146 -20.34 4.46 23.59
C GLY A 146 -21.63 4.61 22.78
N VAL A 147 -21.54 5.17 21.56
CA VAL A 147 -22.70 5.23 20.63
C VAL A 147 -23.19 3.82 20.31
N LYS A 148 -22.27 2.89 19.99
CA LYS A 148 -22.64 1.52 19.67
C LYS A 148 -23.27 0.79 20.86
N ALA A 149 -22.83 1.05 22.08
CA ALA A 149 -23.47 0.49 23.28
C ALA A 149 -24.93 0.94 23.44
N LEU A 150 -25.31 2.12 22.93
CA LEU A 150 -26.69 2.61 22.98
C LEU A 150 -27.57 2.01 21.88
N TYR A 151 -27.03 1.81 20.69
CA TYR A 151 -27.82 1.46 19.49
C TYR A 151 -27.64 0.02 18.98
N ASP A 152 -26.55 -0.64 19.35
CA ASP A 152 -26.20 -2.01 18.97
C ASP A 152 -25.44 -2.71 20.14
N PRO A 153 -26.07 -2.83 21.33
CA PRO A 153 -25.42 -3.39 22.52
C PRO A 153 -24.99 -4.85 22.34
N ASP A 154 -25.73 -5.62 21.54
CA ASP A 154 -25.44 -7.03 21.24
C ASP A 154 -24.44 -7.22 20.09
N ASN A 155 -23.90 -6.11 19.55
CA ASN A 155 -22.87 -6.10 18.51
C ASN A 155 -23.29 -6.86 17.23
N VAL A 156 -24.55 -6.72 16.81
CA VAL A 156 -25.12 -7.33 15.62
C VAL A 156 -24.39 -6.83 14.36
N PHE A 157 -24.09 -5.54 14.30
CA PHE A 157 -23.41 -4.92 13.15
C PHE A 157 -21.89 -4.96 13.32
N ARG A 158 -21.26 -6.09 12.94
CA ARG A 158 -19.84 -6.36 13.21
C ARG A 158 -18.99 -6.79 12.01
N LEU A 159 -19.53 -6.75 10.80
CA LEU A 159 -18.84 -7.26 9.59
C LEU A 159 -17.84 -6.27 8.98
N ASN A 160 -17.97 -4.97 9.29
CA ASN A 160 -17.06 -3.92 8.83
C ASN A 160 -15.86 -3.76 9.79
N HIS A 161 -15.20 -2.60 9.79
CA HIS A 161 -14.24 -2.20 10.82
C HIS A 161 -14.95 -2.13 12.18
N ASN A 162 -15.05 -3.27 12.85
CA ASN A 162 -15.88 -3.43 14.01
C ASN A 162 -15.37 -2.56 15.16
N ILE A 163 -16.29 -1.83 15.76
CA ILE A 163 -16.09 -1.14 17.03
C ILE A 163 -16.81 -1.99 18.04
N GLU A 164 -16.15 -2.47 19.08
CA GLU A 164 -16.86 -3.22 20.12
C GLU A 164 -17.63 -2.26 21.04
N PRO A 165 -18.91 -2.53 21.36
CA PRO A 165 -19.64 -1.72 22.32
C PRO A 165 -18.96 -1.84 23.69
N ARG A 166 -18.63 -0.71 24.31
CA ARG A 166 -18.04 -0.72 25.65
C ARG A 166 -19.15 -0.87 26.67
N ILE A 167 -19.26 -2.04 27.30
CA ILE A 167 -20.06 -2.24 28.52
C ILE A 167 -19.12 -2.01 29.72
N GLU A 168 -18.74 -0.77 29.97
CA GLU A 168 -18.22 -0.43 31.31
C GLU A 168 -19.33 0.24 32.10
N PRO A 169 -19.60 -0.19 33.34
CA PRO A 169 -20.64 0.43 34.16
C PRO A 169 -20.25 1.89 34.40
N ARG A 170 -21.23 2.80 34.22
CA ARG A 170 -21.12 4.22 34.54
C ARG A 170 -20.49 4.35 35.95
N PRO A 171 -19.38 5.10 36.14
CA PRO A 171 -18.85 5.32 37.48
C PRO A 171 -19.95 5.95 38.35
N ALA A 172 -20.16 5.40 39.54
CA ALA A 172 -21.09 5.96 40.51
C ALA A 172 -20.69 7.41 40.77
N GLY A 173 -21.63 8.33 40.53
CA GLY A 173 -21.40 9.77 40.70
C GLY A 173 -20.89 10.08 42.10
N ARG A 174 -19.94 11.03 42.16
CA ARG A 174 -19.71 11.85 43.35
C ARG A 174 -20.39 13.19 43.14
#